data_AF-R7SXQ0-F1
#
_entry.id   AF-R7SXQ0-F1
#
_cell.length_a   1.000
_cell.length_b   1.000
_cell.length_c   1.000
_cell.angle_alpha   90.00
_cell.angle_beta   90.00
_cell.angle_gamma   90.00
#
_symmetry.space_group_name_H-M   'P 1'
#
loop_
_entity.id
_entity.type
_entity.pdbx_description
1 polymer ?
#
loop_
_entity_poly.entity_id
_entity_poly.type
_entity_poly.pdbx_seq_one_letter_code
_entity_poly.pdbx_strand_id
1 'polypeptide(L)'
;MTSHPVPQEGSYVEQSIRPLMKLRNLLSLTVHATNVPQVTEAELVSMADAWPLLTTLRILETPAVGPGDAEPGPAALVALASRCPNLEVLQLRSCYIPKSVFSRLTEYPVFDHPLKTVFFSTFRTDDYQYAALLFDRLFPHLDFEPQTPTDGPANTLPGYSPHPSWVQLCAGVRALQMARRYHEERPGISPRQPDGNAPAGRSASGTVPDD
;
A
#
# COMPACT_ATOMS: atom_id res chain seq x y z
N MET A 1 20.39 36.48 -28.93
CA MET A 1 19.31 35.58 -28.50
C MET A 1 19.44 35.39 -27.00
N THR A 2 18.77 36.24 -26.23
CA THR A 2 18.78 36.21 -24.77
C THR A 2 17.86 35.10 -24.30
N SER A 3 18.44 34.00 -23.82
CA SER A 3 17.75 32.94 -23.10
C SER A 3 17.19 33.52 -21.80
N HIS A 4 15.91 33.87 -21.81
CA HIS A 4 15.16 34.15 -20.60
C HIS A 4 15.12 32.88 -19.75
N PRO A 5 15.51 32.93 -18.46
CA PRO A 5 15.22 31.84 -17.56
C PRO A 5 13.70 31.80 -17.38
N VAL A 6 13.09 30.68 -17.73
CA VAL A 6 11.69 30.39 -17.39
C VAL A 6 11.59 30.53 -15.86
N PRO A 7 10.68 31.36 -15.33
CA PRO A 7 10.48 31.43 -13.89
C PRO A 7 10.15 30.03 -13.41
N GLN A 8 10.89 29.53 -12.41
CA GLN A 8 10.47 28.36 -11.66
C GLN A 8 9.21 28.77 -10.89
N GLU A 9 8.06 28.70 -11.57
CA GLU A 9 6.76 28.79 -10.94
C GLU A 9 6.72 27.69 -9.88
N GLY A 10 6.57 28.10 -8.61
CA GLY A 10 6.38 27.17 -7.50
C GLY A 10 5.31 26.16 -7.88
N SER A 11 5.50 24.91 -7.48
CA SER A 11 4.65 23.81 -7.91
C SER A 11 3.16 24.10 -7.67
N TYR A 12 2.27 23.44 -8.42
CA TYR A 12 0.81 23.56 -8.22
C TYR A 12 0.40 23.40 -6.75
N VAL A 13 1.08 22.51 -6.03
CA VAL A 13 0.90 22.30 -4.58
C VAL A 13 1.29 23.54 -3.78
N GLU A 14 2.42 24.19 -4.08
CA GLU A 14 2.83 25.41 -3.38
C GLU A 14 1.84 26.56 -3.54
N GLN A 15 1.19 26.67 -4.69
CA GLN A 15 0.27 27.77 -4.96
C GLN A 15 -1.16 27.49 -4.47
N SER A 16 -1.65 26.26 -4.69
CA SER A 16 -3.06 25.92 -4.43
C SER A 16 -3.28 25.17 -3.11
N ILE A 17 -2.36 24.29 -2.73
CA ILE A 17 -2.53 23.42 -1.55
C ILE A 17 -1.91 24.03 -0.29
N ARG A 18 -0.80 24.75 -0.42
CA ARG A 18 -0.09 25.35 0.72
C ARG A 18 -0.97 26.21 1.64
N PRO A 19 -1.95 27.01 1.15
CA PRO A 19 -2.87 27.71 2.03
C PRO A 19 -3.74 26.75 2.87
N LEU A 20 -4.18 25.64 2.28
CA LEU A 20 -4.99 24.60 2.93
C LEU A 20 -4.20 23.83 3.98
N MET A 21 -2.87 23.74 3.84
CA MET A 21 -2.01 23.12 4.85
C MET A 21 -2.14 23.80 6.22
N LYS A 22 -2.59 25.05 6.31
CA LYS A 22 -2.84 25.72 7.60
C LYS A 22 -4.03 25.12 8.38
N LEU A 23 -4.92 24.39 7.71
CA LEU A 23 -6.10 23.78 8.29
C LEU A 23 -5.76 22.46 9.00
N ARG A 24 -5.24 22.52 10.22
CA ARG A 24 -4.77 21.33 10.97
C ARG A 24 -5.86 20.29 11.30
N ASN A 25 -7.13 20.71 11.31
CA ASN A 25 -8.28 19.86 11.61
C ASN A 25 -8.99 19.35 10.35
N LEU A 26 -8.29 19.32 9.21
CA LEU A 26 -8.86 18.84 7.96
C LEU A 26 -9.06 17.31 8.04
N LEU A 27 -10.31 16.88 7.89
CA LEU A 27 -10.68 15.46 7.89
C LEU A 27 -10.73 14.86 6.48
N SER A 28 -11.20 15.63 5.51
CA SER A 28 -11.38 15.15 4.14
C SER A 28 -10.93 16.19 3.15
N LEU A 29 -10.11 15.77 2.19
CA LEU A 29 -9.69 16.58 1.06
C LEU A 29 -9.94 15.83 -0.24
N THR A 30 -10.62 16.50 -1.17
CA THR A 30 -10.73 16.06 -2.55
C THR A 30 -10.36 17.21 -3.47
N VAL A 31 -9.34 17.01 -4.29
CA VAL A 31 -8.83 17.99 -5.26
C VAL A 31 -9.05 17.43 -6.65
N HIS A 32 -9.78 18.18 -7.48
CA HIS A 32 -9.87 17.93 -8.91
C HIS A 32 -9.09 19.02 -9.62
N ALA A 33 -8.03 18.63 -10.32
CA ALA A 33 -7.15 19.56 -10.99
C ALA A 33 -6.92 19.11 -12.42
N THR A 34 -7.05 20.04 -13.37
CA THR A 34 -6.86 19.76 -14.78
C THR A 34 -5.65 20.51 -15.31
N ASN A 35 -4.86 19.83 -16.15
CA ASN A 35 -3.66 20.40 -16.75
C ASN A 35 -2.67 20.94 -15.70
N VAL A 36 -2.44 20.16 -14.63
CA VAL A 36 -1.48 20.49 -13.57
C VAL A 36 -0.31 19.50 -13.57
N PRO A 37 0.87 19.90 -13.06
CA PRO A 37 1.91 18.96 -12.68
C PRO A 37 1.37 17.96 -11.66
N GLN A 38 1.87 16.74 -11.71
CA GLN A 38 1.53 15.70 -10.74
C GLN A 38 2.10 16.04 -9.36
N VAL A 39 1.36 15.69 -8.29
CA VAL A 39 1.92 15.67 -6.93
C VAL A 39 3.17 14.80 -6.86
N THR A 40 4.20 15.35 -6.22
CA THR A 40 5.47 14.69 -5.96
C THR A 40 5.48 13.99 -4.59
N GLU A 41 6.44 13.08 -4.38
CA GLU A 41 6.64 12.43 -3.08
C GLU A 41 6.84 13.45 -1.95
N ALA A 42 7.67 14.47 -2.15
CA ALA A 42 7.97 15.50 -1.14
C ALA A 42 6.73 16.33 -0.76
N GLU A 43 5.89 16.64 -1.74
CA GLU A 43 4.64 17.36 -1.52
C GLU A 43 3.64 16.53 -0.73
N LEU A 44 3.51 15.24 -1.05
CA LEU A 44 2.61 14.35 -0.34
C LEU A 44 3.07 14.12 1.11
N VAL A 45 4.39 14.02 1.35
CA VAL A 45 4.98 14.01 2.70
C VAL A 45 4.61 15.28 3.48
N SER A 46 4.70 16.44 2.83
CA SER A 46 4.33 17.73 3.44
C SER A 46 2.83 17.84 3.74
N MET A 47 1.98 17.26 2.88
CA MET A 47 0.53 17.16 3.14
C MET A 47 0.24 16.27 4.35
N ALA A 48 0.94 15.14 4.48
CA ALA A 48 0.79 14.24 5.63
C ALA A 48 1.18 14.94 6.96
N ASP A 49 2.24 15.76 6.95
CA ASP A 49 2.61 16.60 8.11
C ASP A 49 1.53 17.63 8.46
N ALA A 50 0.82 18.13 7.46
CA ALA A 50 -0.12 19.23 7.64
C ALA A 50 -1.46 18.80 8.23
N TRP A 51 -1.90 17.57 7.95
CA TRP A 51 -3.26 17.10 8.22
C TRP A 51 -3.28 15.77 8.98
N PRO A 52 -2.95 15.77 10.29
CA PRO A 52 -2.87 14.54 11.06
C PRO A 52 -4.23 13.86 11.32
N LEU A 53 -5.34 14.60 11.18
CA LEU A 53 -6.69 14.08 11.39
C LEU A 53 -7.36 13.58 10.10
N LEU A 54 -6.61 13.51 8.99
CA LEU A 54 -7.16 13.20 7.68
C LEU A 54 -7.68 11.76 7.63
N THR A 55 -8.94 11.61 7.24
CA THR A 55 -9.63 10.33 6.99
C THR A 55 -9.75 10.02 5.50
N THR A 56 -9.76 11.05 4.65
CA THR A 56 -9.91 10.90 3.20
C THR A 56 -8.99 11.85 2.47
N LEU A 57 -8.16 11.31 1.57
CA LEU A 57 -7.34 12.07 0.63
C LEU A 57 -7.61 11.62 -0.80
N ARG A 58 -8.12 12.52 -1.64
CA ARG A 58 -8.30 12.28 -3.08
C ARG A 58 -7.65 13.40 -3.88
N ILE A 59 -6.67 13.07 -4.71
CA ILE A 59 -6.02 14.00 -5.62
C ILE A 59 -6.17 13.46 -7.05
N LEU A 60 -7.12 14.07 -7.76
CA LEU A 60 -7.60 13.67 -9.08
C LEU A 60 -7.08 14.65 -10.13
N GLU A 61 -5.86 14.40 -10.56
CA GLU A 61 -5.14 15.26 -11.50
C GLU A 61 -5.23 14.73 -12.93
N THR A 62 -5.41 15.61 -13.90
CA THR A 62 -5.10 15.34 -15.31
C THR A 62 -3.79 16.04 -15.69
N PRO A 63 -2.88 15.35 -16.40
CA PRO A 63 -1.49 15.77 -16.48
C PRO A 63 -1.37 16.94 -17.47
N ALA A 64 -0.55 17.93 -17.12
CA ALA A 64 0.03 18.82 -18.13
C ALA A 64 1.18 18.13 -18.91
N VAL A 65 1.91 17.22 -18.24
CA VAL A 65 3.12 16.56 -18.75
C VAL A 65 3.14 15.08 -18.30
N GLY A 66 3.83 14.21 -19.05
CA GLY A 66 3.96 12.78 -18.76
C GLY A 66 4.59 12.44 -17.39
N PRO A 67 4.72 11.14 -17.06
CA PRO A 67 5.24 10.69 -15.76
C PRO A 67 6.64 11.27 -15.51
N GLY A 68 6.83 11.90 -14.36
CA GLY A 68 8.09 12.51 -13.94
C GLY A 68 8.82 11.69 -12.89
N ASP A 69 10.09 11.99 -12.64
CA ASP A 69 10.96 11.22 -11.73
C ASP A 69 10.58 11.31 -10.24
N ALA A 70 9.65 12.18 -9.87
CA ALA A 70 9.32 12.52 -8.49
C ALA A 70 7.98 11.95 -7.99
N GLU A 71 7.46 10.87 -8.60
CA GLU A 71 6.15 10.32 -8.23
C GLU A 71 6.09 9.86 -6.76
N PRO A 72 4.89 9.85 -6.15
CA PRO A 72 4.70 9.29 -4.82
C PRO A 72 5.18 7.84 -4.74
N GLY A 73 6.08 7.58 -3.81
CA GLY A 73 6.65 6.26 -3.59
C GLY A 73 6.52 5.80 -2.13
N PRO A 74 7.34 4.82 -1.73
CA PRO A 74 7.30 4.25 -0.40
C PRO A 74 7.45 5.27 0.73
N ALA A 75 8.25 6.33 0.57
CA ALA A 75 8.45 7.30 1.64
C ALA A 75 7.19 8.13 1.89
N ALA A 76 6.46 8.50 0.83
CA ALA A 76 5.16 9.13 0.98
C ALA A 76 4.12 8.20 1.63
N LEU A 77 4.09 6.92 1.25
CA LEU A 77 3.16 5.95 1.86
C LEU A 77 3.43 5.78 3.36
N VAL A 78 4.69 5.70 3.77
CA VAL A 78 5.10 5.66 5.19
C VAL A 78 4.71 6.95 5.90
N ALA A 79 4.92 8.11 5.28
CA ALA A 79 4.55 9.40 5.86
C ALA A 79 3.04 9.49 6.11
N LEU A 80 2.21 9.08 5.13
CA LEU A 80 0.77 9.02 5.29
C LEU A 80 0.37 8.06 6.42
N ALA A 81 0.93 6.86 6.44
CA ALA A 81 0.60 5.87 7.46
C ALA A 81 1.00 6.31 8.88
N SER A 82 2.15 6.98 9.02
CA SER A 82 2.65 7.41 10.33
C SER A 82 2.01 8.70 10.84
N ARG A 83 1.63 9.61 9.95
CA ARG A 83 1.18 10.98 10.31
C ARG A 83 -0.33 11.16 10.20
N CYS A 84 -1.01 10.36 9.38
CA CYS A 84 -2.46 10.40 9.21
C CYS A 84 -3.09 9.07 9.68
N PRO A 85 -3.03 8.75 10.99
CA PRO A 85 -3.42 7.43 11.53
C PRO A 85 -4.91 7.08 11.33
N ASN A 86 -5.75 8.05 10.97
CA ASN A 86 -7.19 7.85 10.72
C ASN A 86 -7.52 7.74 9.23
N LEU A 87 -6.53 7.70 8.34
CA LEU A 87 -6.76 7.71 6.89
C LEU A 87 -7.37 6.39 6.43
N GLU A 88 -8.61 6.43 5.94
CA GLU A 88 -9.36 5.28 5.46
C GLU A 88 -9.39 5.18 3.93
N VAL A 89 -9.28 6.34 3.25
CA VAL A 89 -9.36 6.43 1.79
C VAL A 89 -8.19 7.25 1.24
N LEU A 90 -7.42 6.64 0.34
CA LEU A 90 -6.35 7.28 -0.42
C LEU A 90 -6.58 7.08 -1.92
N GLN A 91 -6.71 8.17 -2.66
CA GLN A 91 -6.78 8.14 -4.11
C GLN A 91 -5.80 9.13 -4.69
N LEU A 92 -4.82 8.63 -5.44
CA LEU A 92 -3.83 9.47 -6.12
C LEU A 92 -3.84 9.15 -7.61
N ARG A 93 -3.30 10.06 -8.40
CA ARG A 93 -3.06 9.80 -9.81
C ARG A 93 -2.10 8.65 -10.02
N SER A 94 -0.96 8.65 -9.33
CA SER A 94 0.10 7.68 -9.55
C SER A 94 0.83 7.29 -8.29
N CYS A 95 1.45 6.11 -8.36
CA CYS A 95 2.39 5.63 -7.36
C CYS A 95 3.43 4.76 -8.05
N TYR A 96 4.70 4.96 -7.71
CA TYR A 96 5.82 4.18 -8.21
C TYR A 96 6.60 3.55 -7.06
N ILE A 97 6.77 2.23 -7.13
CA ILE A 97 7.61 1.47 -6.18
C ILE A 97 8.81 0.90 -6.95
N PRO A 98 9.99 1.55 -6.87
CA PRO A 98 11.18 1.14 -7.60
C PRO A 98 11.89 -0.06 -6.98
N LYS A 99 12.62 -0.83 -7.79
CA LYS A 99 13.44 -1.95 -7.32
C LYS A 99 14.50 -1.59 -6.29
N SER A 100 15.00 -0.35 -6.31
CA SER A 100 16.04 0.14 -5.42
C SER A 100 15.63 0.17 -3.94
N VAL A 101 14.33 0.15 -3.64
CA VAL A 101 13.85 0.05 -2.26
C VAL A 101 13.71 -1.39 -1.78
N PHE A 102 13.82 -2.39 -2.67
CA PHE A 102 13.47 -3.77 -2.32
C PHE A 102 14.40 -4.42 -1.31
N SER A 103 15.68 -4.06 -1.32
CA SER A 103 16.65 -4.52 -0.34
C SER A 103 16.36 -4.03 1.09
N ARG A 104 15.44 -3.06 1.25
CA ARG A 104 15.15 -2.36 2.51
C ARG A 104 13.76 -2.67 3.06
N LEU A 105 13.08 -3.73 2.58
CA LEU A 105 11.72 -4.08 3.06
C LEU A 105 11.63 -4.11 4.59
N THR A 106 12.64 -4.71 5.22
CA THR A 106 12.71 -4.91 6.66
C THR A 106 12.90 -3.61 7.44
N GLU A 107 13.39 -2.56 6.79
CA GLU A 107 13.53 -1.22 7.38
C GLU A 107 12.20 -0.47 7.43
N TYR A 108 11.23 -0.83 6.57
CA TYR A 108 9.91 -0.23 6.62
C TYR A 108 9.18 -0.64 7.90
N PRO A 109 8.48 0.28 8.58
CA PRO A 109 7.69 -0.05 9.76
C PRO A 109 6.52 -0.97 9.42
N VAL A 110 6.08 -1.76 10.40
CA VAL A 110 4.79 -2.46 10.34
C VAL A 110 3.77 -1.55 10.98
N PHE A 111 2.67 -1.25 10.28
CA PHE A 111 1.57 -0.47 10.82
C PHE A 111 0.30 -1.32 10.85
N ASP A 112 -0.54 -1.07 11.86
CA ASP A 112 -1.92 -1.55 11.92
C ASP A 112 -2.87 -0.46 11.41
N HIS A 113 -2.60 0.03 10.21
CA HIS A 113 -3.23 1.23 9.71
C HIS A 113 -4.65 0.97 9.19
N PRO A 114 -5.66 1.81 9.50
CA PRO A 114 -7.06 1.58 9.11
C PRO A 114 -7.37 1.88 7.64
N LEU A 115 -6.35 1.95 6.77
CA LEU A 115 -6.56 2.30 5.37
C LEU A 115 -7.26 1.13 4.69
N LYS A 116 -8.46 1.38 4.17
CA LYS A 116 -9.30 0.37 3.52
C LYS A 116 -9.27 0.53 2.01
N THR A 117 -9.37 1.75 1.52
CA THR A 117 -9.46 2.02 0.09
C THR A 117 -8.22 2.73 -0.41
N VAL A 118 -7.52 2.10 -1.36
CA VAL A 118 -6.45 2.72 -2.14
C VAL A 118 -6.78 2.64 -3.62
N PHE A 119 -6.54 3.72 -4.35
CA PHE A 119 -6.62 3.71 -5.81
C PHE A 119 -5.55 4.59 -6.44
N PHE A 120 -4.91 4.05 -7.49
CA PHE A 120 -3.98 4.78 -8.35
C PHE A 120 -4.42 4.65 -9.81
N SER A 121 -4.55 5.77 -10.52
CA SER A 121 -4.79 5.72 -11.98
C SER A 121 -3.61 5.08 -12.72
N THR A 122 -2.39 5.39 -12.29
CA THR A 122 -1.15 4.85 -12.84
C THR A 122 -0.32 4.23 -11.72
N PHE A 123 -0.34 2.90 -11.62
CA PHE A 123 0.53 2.17 -10.70
C PHE A 123 1.70 1.53 -11.44
N ARG A 124 2.93 1.83 -11.04
CA ARG A 124 4.14 1.22 -11.58
C ARG A 124 4.94 0.55 -10.46
N THR A 125 5.47 -0.62 -10.76
CA THR A 125 6.43 -1.29 -9.89
C THR A 125 7.30 -2.24 -10.71
N ASP A 126 8.52 -2.44 -10.26
CA ASP A 126 9.44 -3.42 -10.85
C ASP A 126 9.23 -4.84 -10.30
N ASP A 127 8.55 -4.98 -9.16
CA ASP A 127 8.23 -6.27 -8.52
C ASP A 127 6.92 -6.18 -7.73
N TYR A 128 5.92 -6.90 -8.23
CA TYR A 128 4.57 -6.93 -7.66
C TYR A 128 4.51 -7.65 -6.32
N GLN A 129 5.35 -8.66 -6.10
CA GLN A 129 5.37 -9.39 -4.83
C GLN A 129 5.90 -8.50 -3.73
N TYR A 130 6.97 -7.76 -4.02
CA TYR A 130 7.50 -6.77 -3.09
C TYR A 130 6.47 -5.67 -2.80
N ALA A 131 5.88 -5.08 -3.85
CA ALA A 131 4.90 -4.04 -3.66
C ALA A 131 3.75 -4.55 -2.79
N ALA A 132 3.25 -5.76 -3.04
CA ALA A 132 2.21 -6.38 -2.22
C ALA A 132 2.64 -6.52 -0.75
N LEU A 133 3.86 -6.98 -0.48
CA LEU A 133 4.40 -7.08 0.89
C LEU A 133 4.51 -5.70 1.57
N LEU A 134 4.92 -4.67 0.84
CA LEU A 134 4.99 -3.31 1.37
C LEU A 134 3.59 -2.80 1.76
N PHE A 135 2.60 -2.96 0.86
CA PHE A 135 1.22 -2.57 1.15
C PHE A 135 0.63 -3.37 2.30
N ASP A 136 0.84 -4.68 2.35
CA ASP A 136 0.38 -5.57 3.41
C ASP A 136 0.99 -5.23 4.79
N ARG A 137 2.22 -4.71 4.80
CA ARG A 137 2.96 -4.30 5.99
C ARG A 137 2.55 -2.91 6.51
N LEU A 138 2.26 -1.98 5.61
CA LEU A 138 1.84 -0.61 5.97
C LEU A 138 0.32 -0.50 6.19
N PHE A 139 -0.46 -1.28 5.45
CA PHE A 139 -1.92 -1.17 5.37
C PHE A 139 -2.56 -2.57 5.35
N PRO A 140 -2.50 -3.31 6.47
CA PRO A 140 -2.97 -4.69 6.54
C PRO A 140 -4.47 -4.85 6.30
N HIS A 141 -5.26 -3.78 6.50
CA HIS A 141 -6.72 -3.76 6.37
C HIS A 141 -7.24 -3.31 5.01
N LEU A 142 -6.39 -3.24 3.99
CA LEU A 142 -6.81 -2.87 2.65
C LEU A 142 -7.89 -3.81 2.12
N ASP A 143 -9.00 -3.22 1.71
CA ASP A 143 -10.10 -3.91 1.07
C ASP A 143 -10.05 -3.68 -0.43
N PHE A 144 -9.81 -4.76 -1.17
CA PHE A 144 -9.85 -4.80 -2.62
C PHE A 144 -11.13 -5.50 -3.07
N GLU A 145 -12.28 -5.06 -2.55
CA GLU A 145 -13.57 -5.51 -3.03
C GLU A 145 -13.72 -5.10 -4.52
N PRO A 146 -14.16 -6.01 -5.40
CA PRO A 146 -14.46 -5.66 -6.79
C PRO A 146 -15.60 -4.64 -6.78
N GLN A 147 -15.27 -3.37 -7.01
CA GLN A 147 -16.22 -2.28 -7.14
C GLN A 147 -17.30 -2.68 -8.17
N THR A 148 -18.50 -3.02 -7.72
CA THR A 148 -19.64 -3.22 -8.61
C THR A 148 -19.94 -1.90 -9.31
N PRO A 149 -20.14 -1.85 -10.64
CA PRO A 149 -20.29 -0.60 -11.39
C PRO A 149 -21.57 0.21 -11.08
N THR A 150 -22.34 -0.16 -10.06
CA THR A 150 -23.71 0.35 -9.84
C THR A 150 -23.75 1.67 -9.06
N ASP A 151 -22.73 1.97 -8.27
CA ASP A 151 -22.46 3.34 -7.81
C ASP A 151 -21.27 3.85 -8.62
N GLY A 152 -21.54 4.29 -9.85
CA GLY A 152 -20.54 5.02 -10.63
C GLY A 152 -20.03 6.15 -9.74
N PRO A 153 -18.78 6.13 -9.28
CA PRO A 153 -18.37 7.17 -8.37
C PRO A 153 -18.25 8.42 -9.22
N ALA A 154 -18.59 9.57 -8.67
CA ALA A 154 -18.10 10.86 -9.17
C ALA A 154 -16.53 10.94 -9.16
N ASN A 155 -15.83 9.81 -8.97
CA ASN A 155 -14.43 9.65 -8.60
C ASN A 155 -13.68 8.69 -9.57
N THR A 156 -14.32 8.16 -10.62
CA THR A 156 -13.64 7.51 -11.74
C THR A 156 -13.88 8.40 -12.95
N LEU A 157 -12.80 8.95 -13.55
CA LEU A 157 -12.94 9.56 -14.86
C LEU A 157 -13.59 8.53 -15.80
N PRO A 158 -14.71 8.84 -16.46
CA PRO A 158 -15.40 7.87 -17.31
C PRO A 158 -14.42 7.29 -18.35
N GLY A 159 -14.31 5.96 -18.40
CA GLY A 159 -13.46 5.23 -19.34
C GLY A 159 -12.13 4.67 -18.80
N TYR A 160 -11.82 4.84 -17.51
CA TYR A 160 -10.59 4.27 -16.94
C TYR A 160 -10.76 2.80 -16.52
N SER A 161 -10.15 1.88 -17.28
CA SER A 161 -10.00 0.48 -16.86
C SER A 161 -8.80 0.39 -15.90
N PRO A 162 -8.91 -0.35 -14.78
CA PRO A 162 -7.77 -0.54 -13.88
C PRO A 162 -6.62 -1.19 -14.66
N HIS A 163 -5.45 -0.57 -14.63
CA HIS A 163 -4.27 -1.07 -15.34
C HIS A 163 -3.92 -2.48 -14.84
N PRO A 164 -3.46 -3.42 -15.71
CA PRO A 164 -3.15 -4.79 -15.30
C PRO A 164 -2.18 -4.89 -14.10
N SER A 165 -1.26 -3.93 -13.98
CA SER A 165 -0.33 -3.81 -12.86
C SER A 165 -1.04 -3.63 -11.51
N TRP A 166 -2.12 -2.86 -11.48
CA TRP A 166 -2.93 -2.64 -10.29
C TRP A 166 -3.68 -3.91 -9.88
N VAL A 167 -4.27 -4.62 -10.84
CA VAL A 167 -4.99 -5.88 -10.58
C VAL A 167 -4.06 -6.93 -9.98
N GLN A 168 -2.82 -7.04 -10.47
CA GLN A 168 -1.81 -7.95 -9.93
C GLN A 168 -1.42 -7.61 -8.49
N LEU A 169 -1.22 -6.32 -8.20
CA LEU A 169 -0.96 -5.87 -6.83
C LEU A 169 -2.10 -6.24 -5.88
N CYS A 170 -3.34 -5.93 -6.26
CA CYS A 170 -4.53 -6.24 -5.45
C CYS A 170 -4.68 -7.76 -5.20
N ALA A 171 -4.35 -8.58 -6.20
CA ALA A 171 -4.33 -10.04 -6.03
C ALA A 171 -3.23 -10.47 -5.05
N GLY A 172 -2.03 -9.90 -5.15
CA GLY A 172 -0.90 -10.18 -4.26
C GLY A 172 -1.20 -9.83 -2.79
N VAL A 173 -1.71 -8.62 -2.53
CA VAL A 173 -2.04 -8.20 -1.15
C VAL A 173 -3.15 -9.09 -0.58
N ARG A 174 -4.19 -9.41 -1.35
CA ARG A 174 -5.26 -10.34 -0.90
C ARG A 174 -4.71 -11.72 -0.54
N ALA A 175 -3.80 -12.27 -1.34
CA ALA A 175 -3.20 -13.56 -1.04
C ALA A 175 -2.41 -13.53 0.30
N LEU A 176 -1.67 -12.44 0.56
CA LEU A 176 -0.93 -12.24 1.81
C LEU A 176 -1.88 -12.11 3.02
N GLN A 177 -2.93 -11.30 2.89
CA GLN A 177 -3.94 -11.12 3.93
C GLN A 177 -4.67 -12.45 4.24
N MET A 178 -5.05 -13.22 3.21
CA MET A 178 -5.65 -14.54 3.40
C MET A 178 -4.70 -15.49 4.13
N ALA A 179 -3.44 -15.58 3.71
CA ALA A 179 -2.44 -16.41 4.36
C ALA A 179 -2.27 -16.06 5.85
N ARG A 180 -2.25 -14.76 6.17
CA ARG A 180 -2.17 -14.27 7.55
C ARG A 180 -3.37 -14.73 8.39
N ARG A 181 -4.60 -14.53 7.89
CA ARG A 181 -5.82 -14.98 8.56
C ARG A 181 -5.84 -16.50 8.78
N TYR A 182 -5.41 -17.28 7.80
CA TYR A 182 -5.29 -18.75 7.95
C TYR A 182 -4.30 -19.17 9.05
N HIS A 183 -3.21 -18.41 9.24
CA HIS A 183 -2.24 -18.66 10.31
C HIS A 183 -2.77 -18.25 11.69
N GLU A 184 -3.52 -17.14 11.76
CA GLU A 184 -4.17 -16.67 12.99
C GLU A 184 -5.29 -17.62 13.46
N GLU A 185 -6.04 -18.21 12.53
CA GLU A 185 -7.12 -19.18 12.79
C GLU A 185 -6.62 -20.59 13.18
N ARG A 186 -5.30 -20.85 13.15
CA ARG A 186 -4.67 -22.12 13.60
C ARG A 186 -3.87 -21.98 14.90
N PRO A 187 -4.47 -21.60 16.05
CA PRO A 187 -3.77 -21.67 17.33
C PRO A 187 -3.75 -23.13 17.83
N GLY A 188 -2.80 -23.97 17.35
CA GLY A 188 -2.79 -25.35 17.85
C GLY A 188 -1.89 -26.42 17.23
N ILE A 189 -0.82 -26.09 16.50
CA ILE A 189 0.20 -27.11 16.21
C ILE A 189 1.49 -26.73 16.92
N SER A 190 1.51 -27.03 18.22
CA SER A 190 2.77 -27.19 18.94
C SER A 190 3.55 -28.34 18.29
N PRO A 191 4.87 -28.21 18.05
CA PRO A 191 5.65 -29.32 17.54
C PRO A 191 5.58 -30.46 18.56
N ARG A 192 5.04 -31.61 18.16
CA ARG A 192 5.09 -32.84 18.97
C ARG A 192 6.56 -33.12 19.28
N GLN A 193 6.92 -32.87 20.53
CA GLN A 193 8.09 -33.42 21.18
C GLN A 193 7.95 -34.96 21.10
N PRO A 194 8.96 -35.71 20.60
CA PRO A 194 8.89 -37.15 20.61
C PRO A 194 9.15 -37.62 22.05
N ASP A 195 8.07 -37.75 22.82
CA ASP A 195 8.12 -38.44 24.11
C ASP A 195 8.43 -39.92 23.84
N GLY A 196 9.70 -40.27 24.05
CA GLY A 196 10.08 -41.64 24.29
C GLY A 196 9.45 -42.10 25.60
N ASN A 197 8.66 -43.17 25.54
CA ASN A 197 8.72 -44.16 26.60
C ASN A 197 8.25 -45.52 26.09
N ALA A 198 9.09 -46.52 26.35
CA ALA A 198 8.87 -47.93 26.06
C ALA A 198 7.72 -48.51 26.89
N PRO A 199 7.31 -49.76 26.60
CA PRO A 199 7.00 -50.68 27.67
C PRO A 199 7.90 -51.91 27.64
N ALA A 200 8.43 -52.20 28.82
CA ALA A 200 9.16 -53.43 29.14
C ALA A 200 8.20 -54.62 29.33
N GLY A 201 8.61 -55.78 28.81
CA GLY A 201 8.52 -57.06 29.51
C GLY A 201 7.24 -57.90 29.35
N ARG A 202 7.33 -59.03 28.65
CA ARG A 202 7.63 -60.38 29.21
C ARG A 202 7.07 -61.51 28.33
N SER A 203 7.97 -62.45 27.98
CA SER A 203 7.84 -63.93 28.03
C SER A 203 6.73 -64.61 27.21
N ALA A 204 6.91 -65.77 26.55
CA ALA A 204 8.03 -66.68 26.33
C ALA A 204 7.63 -67.74 25.27
N SER A 205 8.64 -68.45 24.77
CA SER A 205 8.61 -69.87 24.34
C SER A 205 8.12 -70.22 22.94
N GLY A 206 8.99 -70.88 22.16
CA GLY A 206 8.55 -71.74 21.05
C GLY A 206 9.56 -72.03 19.94
N THR A 207 10.60 -72.82 20.25
CA THR A 207 11.11 -73.93 19.41
C THR A 207 11.82 -73.63 18.06
N VAL A 208 13.14 -73.85 18.09
CA VAL A 208 14.11 -74.23 17.02
C VAL A 208 13.59 -75.49 16.28
N PRO A 209 13.87 -75.76 14.97
CA PRO A 209 15.24 -76.01 14.51
C PRO A 209 15.69 -75.61 13.09
N ASP A 210 17.02 -75.49 13.02
CA ASP A 210 17.89 -75.58 11.84
C ASP A 210 17.68 -76.87 11.04
N ASP A 211 17.62 -76.76 9.72
CA ASP A 211 18.70 -77.17 8.78
C ASP A 211 18.45 -76.53 7.39
#